data_AF-A0A349K3S2-F1
#
_entry.id   AF-A0A349K3S2-F1
#
_cell.length_a   1.000
_cell.length_b   1.000
_cell.length_c   1.000
_cell.angle_alpha   90.00
_cell.angle_beta   90.00
_cell.angle_gamma   90.00
#
_symmetry.space_group_name_H-M   'P 1'
#
loop_
_entity.id
_entity.type
_entity.pdbx_description
1 polymer ?
#
loop_
_entity_poly.entity_id
_entity_poly.type
_entity_poly.pdbx_seq_one_letter_code
_entity_poly.pdbx_strand_id
1 'polypeptide(L)'
;MKPNPYRALVICVVLLFPGLRANVHAQDEDRLFYLPDMEAELFDTAKIDFGRRGAFDKSGLVAALARIASDFDPEEKNGNVPNLLRSNALGIAGRINPDAKSFKTTYEQLEQAAEAYGSSGTSKDRLVGNIFRGVRTLLKDKDNEDNKICAAYCVDVALRLLPDHKYAGDLEKIQQDLEKDGVEIDWDQLQGKAVVKETPWNPFGQGGRMEPRREKMPGGKAKGLASNQSSVVGLVVVTLGNGKHAGAAAELIATALREEDVKGVEFKIDQKVGDMMGNSLKSIRDYLRVTYEPKGMVPDGYQVSIVFQDRDQRVDGPSAGTAMALMLDALFSGEKIDDEFACTGGITPNGKVTSIGGVAAKIRGATRRKCRIVGVPDGNAKGVNDILVLDGIQPLLNIQIFTMKDMDDARALSRAEKDKDVQSTLDDFKSVAEVITEQGDTALNNSRVQERLEEVLKKMPNHISAQLLLDHIHGKALEQLSVGGSFHEIDSRASGVFSRVQRMMFREKFSEGAAARADAEDARKELAELDGKVHEKFEDYHKAATDLCKTIEEGIQDGEKEFLKALKSKWAKISSIRKKLRDDPEIFEEIRG
;
A
#
# COMPACT_ATOMS: atom_id res chain seq x y z
N MET A 1 63.39 -15.28 -17.05
CA MET A 1 62.28 -14.30 -17.13
C MET A 1 61.85 -13.97 -15.71
N LYS A 2 61.79 -12.68 -15.37
CA LYS A 2 61.42 -12.16 -14.03
C LYS A 2 59.96 -12.47 -13.70
N PRO A 3 59.59 -12.80 -12.46
CA PRO A 3 58.18 -12.79 -12.04
C PRO A 3 57.71 -11.37 -11.75
N ASN A 4 56.48 -11.09 -12.17
CA ASN A 4 55.76 -9.82 -12.14
C ASN A 4 55.36 -9.43 -10.69
N PRO A 5 55.61 -8.18 -10.22
CA PRO A 5 55.41 -7.79 -8.80
C PRO A 5 53.95 -7.51 -8.36
N TYR A 6 52.93 -7.78 -9.17
CA TYR A 6 51.53 -7.41 -8.84
C TYR A 6 50.68 -8.51 -8.16
N ARG A 7 51.29 -9.48 -7.47
CA ARG A 7 50.55 -10.51 -6.69
C ARG A 7 50.66 -10.40 -5.17
N ALA A 8 51.26 -9.33 -4.64
CA ALA A 8 51.48 -9.17 -3.19
C ALA A 8 50.59 -8.10 -2.51
N LEU A 9 49.49 -7.65 -3.12
CA LEU A 9 48.68 -6.54 -2.57
C LEU A 9 47.19 -6.83 -2.34
N VAL A 10 46.79 -8.08 -2.08
CA VAL A 10 45.37 -8.40 -1.74
C VAL A 10 45.20 -9.17 -0.42
N ILE A 11 46.27 -9.48 0.33
CA ILE A 11 46.16 -10.32 1.55
C ILE A 11 46.49 -9.55 2.86
N CYS A 12 46.60 -8.22 2.85
CA CYS A 12 46.95 -7.45 4.07
C CYS A 12 45.99 -6.31 4.46
N VAL A 13 44.69 -6.42 4.18
CA VAL A 13 43.69 -5.43 4.67
C VAL A 13 42.68 -6.01 5.66
N VAL A 14 42.76 -7.29 6.02
CA VAL A 14 41.76 -7.92 6.92
C VAL A 14 42.17 -7.93 8.41
N LEU A 15 43.37 -7.45 8.80
CA LEU A 15 43.86 -7.63 10.18
C LEU A 15 44.18 -6.37 10.99
N LEU A 16 43.78 -5.18 10.54
CA LEU A 16 43.93 -3.96 11.34
C LEU A 16 42.72 -3.05 11.15
N PHE A 17 41.60 -3.33 11.82
CA PHE A 17 40.59 -2.37 12.33
C PHE A 17 39.43 -3.17 12.93
N PRO A 18 39.42 -3.43 14.26
CA PRO A 18 38.29 -4.09 14.93
C PRO A 18 37.02 -3.22 14.98
N GLY A 19 37.11 -1.94 14.63
CA GLY A 19 36.04 -0.94 14.79
C GLY A 19 35.09 -0.74 13.60
N LEU A 20 35.22 -1.48 12.49
CA LEU A 20 34.40 -1.25 11.29
C LEU A 20 33.24 -2.24 11.06
N ARG A 21 33.09 -3.28 11.89
CA ARG A 21 31.91 -4.17 11.81
C ARG A 21 30.68 -3.65 12.55
N ALA A 22 30.84 -2.73 13.50
CA ALA A 22 29.74 -2.18 14.29
C ALA A 22 28.99 -1.02 13.62
N ASN A 23 29.56 -0.39 12.58
CA ASN A 23 29.01 0.85 12.00
C ASN A 23 28.31 0.69 10.65
N VAL A 24 28.28 -0.52 10.06
CA VAL A 24 27.55 -0.78 8.80
C VAL A 24 26.13 -1.30 9.05
N HIS A 25 25.88 -1.96 10.19
CA HIS A 25 24.52 -2.36 10.60
C HIS A 25 23.71 -1.21 11.24
N ALA A 26 24.37 -0.28 11.93
CA ALA A 26 23.71 0.80 12.65
C ALA A 26 22.98 1.85 11.76
N GLN A 27 23.20 1.87 10.44
CA GLN A 27 22.60 2.87 9.55
C GLN A 27 21.29 2.42 8.87
N ASP A 28 20.93 1.13 8.92
CA ASP A 28 19.65 0.61 8.40
C ASP A 28 18.67 0.16 9.51
N GLU A 29 19.13 0.06 10.77
CA GLU A 29 18.36 -0.44 11.92
C GLU A 29 17.24 0.50 12.43
N ASP A 30 17.23 1.77 12.03
CA ASP A 30 16.27 2.77 12.53
C ASP A 30 15.03 2.97 11.64
N ARG A 31 14.88 2.21 10.55
CA ARG A 31 13.80 2.43 9.56
C ARG A 31 12.47 1.78 9.92
N LEU A 32 12.46 0.64 10.61
CA LEU A 32 11.25 -0.13 10.92
C LEU A 32 11.29 -0.66 12.35
N PHE A 33 10.16 -0.58 13.05
CA PHE A 33 9.98 -1.26 14.32
C PHE A 33 9.64 -2.73 14.06
N TYR A 34 10.26 -3.65 14.79
CA TYR A 34 9.92 -5.07 14.77
C TYR A 34 9.30 -5.44 16.11
N LEU A 35 8.15 -6.11 16.10
CA LEU A 35 7.66 -6.74 17.32
C LEU A 35 8.65 -7.83 17.75
N PRO A 36 8.93 -7.96 19.05
CA PRO A 36 9.72 -9.07 19.54
C PRO A 36 8.99 -10.37 19.25
N ASP A 37 9.69 -11.40 18.80
CA ASP A 37 9.13 -12.75 18.80
C ASP A 37 8.87 -13.14 20.25
N MET A 38 7.62 -13.40 20.63
CA MET A 38 7.25 -13.76 21.99
C MET A 38 7.31 -15.28 22.22
N GLU A 39 7.46 -16.07 21.16
CA GLU A 39 7.56 -17.54 21.22
C GLU A 39 9.02 -18.01 21.36
N ALA A 40 10.00 -17.16 21.08
CA ALA A 40 11.42 -17.50 21.23
C ALA A 40 11.78 -17.78 22.71
N GLU A 41 12.34 -18.94 22.99
CA GLU A 41 12.74 -19.35 24.34
C GLU A 41 14.14 -18.81 24.67
N LEU A 42 14.22 -17.66 25.35
CA LEU A 42 15.48 -17.11 25.84
C LEU A 42 15.90 -17.68 27.20
N PHE A 43 14.93 -17.97 28.06
CA PHE A 43 15.05 -18.55 29.39
C PHE A 43 13.68 -19.09 29.81
N ASP A 44 13.65 -20.02 30.77
CA ASP A 44 12.41 -20.60 31.27
C ASP A 44 11.66 -19.58 32.14
N THR A 45 10.64 -18.96 31.56
CA THR A 45 9.82 -17.93 32.21
C THR A 45 9.13 -18.42 33.49
N ALA A 46 8.89 -19.73 33.63
CA ALA A 46 8.29 -20.31 34.83
C ALA A 46 9.26 -20.40 36.01
N LYS A 47 10.58 -20.37 35.75
CA LYS A 47 11.64 -20.40 36.76
C LYS A 47 12.13 -19.02 37.19
N ILE A 48 11.65 -17.96 36.54
CA ILE A 48 11.97 -16.58 36.93
C ILE A 48 11.36 -16.25 38.30
N ASP A 49 12.22 -16.05 39.29
CA ASP A 49 11.83 -15.76 40.67
C ASP A 49 12.48 -14.49 41.21
N PHE A 50 11.66 -13.56 41.69
CA PHE A 50 12.10 -12.33 42.37
C PHE A 50 12.07 -12.48 43.90
N GLY A 51 11.68 -13.65 44.41
CA GLY A 51 11.49 -13.95 45.82
C GLY A 51 10.28 -13.26 46.44
N ARG A 52 9.94 -13.67 47.69
CA ARG A 52 8.71 -13.24 48.40
C ARG A 52 8.54 -11.73 48.59
N ARG A 53 9.63 -10.95 48.55
CA ARG A 53 9.61 -9.49 48.73
C ARG A 53 9.94 -8.71 47.45
N GLY A 54 10.19 -9.39 46.32
CA GLY A 54 10.62 -8.77 45.07
C GLY A 54 9.51 -8.34 44.12
N ALA A 55 8.24 -8.42 44.53
CA ALA A 55 7.10 -8.04 43.67
C ALA A 55 7.15 -6.58 43.19
N PHE A 56 7.63 -5.68 44.05
CA PHE A 56 7.82 -4.27 43.70
C PHE A 56 8.93 -4.07 42.66
N ASP A 57 10.06 -4.77 42.83
CA ASP A 57 11.19 -4.72 41.90
C ASP A 57 10.82 -5.37 40.56
N LYS A 58 10.07 -6.48 40.56
CA LYS A 58 9.52 -7.12 39.36
C LYS A 58 8.63 -6.15 38.59
N SER A 59 7.68 -5.50 39.27
CA SER A 59 6.76 -4.54 38.64
C SER A 59 7.50 -3.31 38.12
N GLY A 60 8.48 -2.81 38.88
CA GLY A 60 9.31 -1.67 38.49
C GLY A 60 10.20 -1.96 37.28
N LEU A 61 10.76 -3.16 37.20
CA LEU A 61 11.57 -3.64 36.07
C LEU A 61 10.72 -3.73 34.80
N VAL A 62 9.57 -4.40 34.86
CA VAL A 62 8.68 -4.58 33.69
C VAL A 62 8.13 -3.23 33.21
N ALA A 63 7.75 -2.34 34.12
CA ALA A 63 7.31 -0.99 33.75
C ALA A 63 8.43 -0.16 33.11
N ALA A 64 9.68 -0.32 33.56
CA ALA A 64 10.82 0.37 32.97
C ALA A 64 11.13 -0.12 31.56
N LEU A 65 11.17 -1.44 31.37
CA LEU A 65 11.40 -2.07 30.06
C LEU A 65 10.29 -1.74 29.06
N ALA A 66 9.03 -1.80 29.47
CA ALA A 66 7.90 -1.38 28.63
C ALA A 66 7.99 0.12 28.27
N ARG A 67 8.39 0.99 29.21
CA ARG A 67 8.53 2.43 28.93
C ARG A 67 9.68 2.72 27.95
N ILE A 68 10.75 1.92 27.95
CA ILE A 68 11.85 2.02 26.98
C ILE A 68 11.35 1.70 25.57
N ALA A 69 10.39 0.79 25.43
CA ALA A 69 9.78 0.44 24.16
C ALA A 69 8.85 1.54 23.59
N SER A 70 8.32 2.42 24.44
CA SER A 70 7.48 3.57 24.02
C SER A 70 8.31 4.72 23.43
N ASP A 71 7.68 5.52 22.57
CA ASP A 71 8.26 6.76 22.05
C ASP A 71 8.49 7.77 23.20
N PHE A 72 9.64 8.42 23.14
CA PHE A 72 10.01 9.53 24.02
C PHE A 72 9.75 10.85 23.29
N ASP A 73 9.60 11.93 24.04
CA ASP A 73 9.43 13.26 23.45
C ASP A 73 10.74 13.64 22.73
N PRO A 74 10.72 13.97 21.42
CA PRO A 74 11.91 14.38 20.69
C PRO A 74 12.60 15.62 21.26
N GLU A 75 11.88 16.46 22.02
CA GLU A 75 12.42 17.65 22.68
C GLU A 75 13.13 17.33 24.01
N GLU A 76 13.00 16.11 24.55
CA GLU A 76 13.73 15.67 25.74
C GLU A 76 15.21 15.37 25.41
N LYS A 77 16.14 15.74 26.31
CA LYS A 77 17.57 15.44 26.17
C LYS A 77 17.78 13.91 26.12
N ASN A 78 18.37 13.42 25.03
CA ASN A 78 18.49 11.99 24.70
C ASN A 78 17.13 11.30 24.44
N GLY A 79 16.13 12.01 23.92
CA GLY A 79 14.76 11.54 23.71
C GLY A 79 14.52 10.55 22.57
N ASN A 80 15.55 9.97 21.94
CA ASN A 80 15.35 8.89 20.96
C ASN A 80 15.87 7.55 21.50
N VAL A 81 15.19 6.45 21.19
CA VAL A 81 15.60 5.08 21.51
C VAL A 81 15.51 4.27 20.22
N PRO A 82 16.60 3.63 19.76
CA PRO A 82 16.60 2.87 18.52
C PRO A 82 15.53 1.78 18.50
N ASN A 83 14.91 1.54 17.34
CA ASN A 83 13.80 0.59 17.20
C ASN A 83 14.15 -0.83 17.64
N LEU A 84 15.39 -1.28 17.38
CA LEU A 84 15.89 -2.56 17.86
C LEU A 84 15.94 -2.62 19.40
N LEU A 85 16.44 -1.56 20.05
CA LEU A 85 16.49 -1.50 21.51
C LEU A 85 15.09 -1.46 22.14
N ARG A 86 14.14 -0.77 21.49
CA ARG A 86 12.73 -0.76 21.88
C ARG A 86 12.10 -2.15 21.81
N SER A 87 12.34 -2.87 20.71
CA SER A 87 11.88 -4.25 20.51
C SER A 87 12.46 -5.19 21.57
N ASN A 88 13.78 -5.10 21.79
CA ASN A 88 14.50 -5.88 22.80
C ASN A 88 13.93 -5.66 24.20
N ALA A 89 13.75 -4.40 24.61
CA ALA A 89 13.18 -4.09 25.92
C ALA A 89 11.74 -4.63 26.07
N LEU A 90 10.91 -4.52 25.03
CA LEU A 90 9.54 -5.05 25.04
C LEU A 90 9.51 -6.57 25.18
N GLY A 91 10.39 -7.28 24.46
CA GLY A 91 10.45 -8.74 24.48
C GLY A 91 10.84 -9.31 25.83
N ILE A 92 11.75 -8.64 26.56
CA ILE A 92 12.11 -9.00 27.93
C ILE A 92 10.98 -8.66 28.91
N ALA A 93 10.33 -7.49 28.76
CA ALA A 93 9.21 -7.10 29.61
C ALA A 93 8.07 -8.15 29.60
N GLY A 94 7.69 -8.62 28.40
CA GLY A 94 6.63 -9.61 28.23
C GLY A 94 6.97 -10.99 28.77
N ARG A 95 8.25 -11.38 28.78
CA ARG A 95 8.71 -12.66 29.35
C ARG A 95 8.74 -12.65 30.88
N ILE A 96 9.03 -11.51 31.50
CA ILE A 96 9.05 -11.37 32.97
C ILE A 96 7.62 -11.33 33.53
N ASN A 97 6.72 -10.59 32.87
CA ASN A 97 5.31 -10.50 33.27
C ASN A 97 4.40 -10.13 32.08
N PRO A 98 3.85 -11.13 31.37
CA PRO A 98 2.98 -10.89 30.22
C PRO A 98 1.66 -10.22 30.62
N ASP A 99 1.25 -10.34 31.88
CA ASP A 99 0.01 -9.74 32.40
C ASP A 99 0.15 -8.31 32.90
N ALA A 100 1.36 -7.75 32.90
CA ALA A 100 1.58 -6.38 33.32
C ALA A 100 0.86 -5.39 32.39
N LYS A 101 0.03 -4.51 32.97
CA LYS A 101 -0.68 -3.45 32.22
C LYS A 101 0.27 -2.59 31.38
N SER A 102 1.45 -2.25 31.92
CA SER A 102 2.46 -1.47 31.20
C SER A 102 2.97 -2.17 29.95
N PHE A 103 3.14 -3.50 29.99
CA PHE A 103 3.54 -4.30 28.85
C PHE A 103 2.40 -4.40 27.84
N LYS A 104 1.21 -4.88 28.25
CA LYS A 104 0.06 -5.07 27.35
C LYS A 104 -0.30 -3.81 26.56
N THR A 105 -0.42 -2.67 27.26
CA THR A 105 -0.76 -1.40 26.60
C THR A 105 0.33 -0.96 25.60
N THR A 106 1.60 -1.13 25.94
CA THR A 106 2.69 -0.73 25.04
C THR A 106 2.80 -1.68 23.85
N TYR A 107 2.63 -2.97 24.07
CA TYR A 107 2.64 -4.00 23.03
C TYR A 107 1.52 -3.79 22.04
N GLU A 108 0.28 -3.59 22.50
CA GLU A 108 -0.89 -3.32 21.66
C GLU A 108 -0.70 -2.06 20.79
N GLN A 109 -0.15 -0.98 21.36
CA GLN A 109 0.11 0.25 20.61
C GLN A 109 1.18 0.05 19.53
N LEU A 110 2.30 -0.59 19.90
CA LEU A 110 3.39 -0.87 18.96
C LEU A 110 2.97 -1.84 17.87
N GLU A 111 2.13 -2.83 18.17
CA GLU A 111 1.57 -3.77 17.20
C GLU A 111 0.67 -3.07 16.18
N GLN A 112 -0.13 -2.11 16.62
CA GLN A 112 -1.08 -1.40 15.74
C GLN A 112 -0.42 -0.32 14.88
N ALA A 113 0.57 0.40 15.43
CA ALA A 113 1.01 1.66 14.83
C ALA A 113 2.52 1.80 14.65
N ALA A 114 3.33 0.84 15.12
CA ALA A 114 4.78 1.00 15.29
C ALA A 114 5.18 2.20 16.17
N GLU A 115 4.22 2.79 16.88
CA GLU A 115 4.34 3.96 17.75
C GLU A 115 3.60 3.65 19.05
N ALA A 116 4.19 3.98 20.20
CA ALA A 116 3.54 3.84 21.50
C ALA A 116 3.81 5.06 22.38
N TYR A 117 2.76 5.60 22.98
CA TYR A 117 2.84 6.84 23.74
C TYR A 117 2.97 6.53 25.24
N GLY A 118 4.11 6.92 25.81
CA GLY A 118 4.34 6.85 27.25
C GLY A 118 3.76 8.08 27.99
N SER A 119 3.50 7.95 29.28
CA SER A 119 3.21 9.11 30.13
C SER A 119 4.42 10.07 30.15
N SER A 120 4.20 11.35 29.86
CA SER A 120 5.22 12.41 29.88
C SER A 120 5.94 12.49 31.22
N GLY A 121 7.27 12.69 31.22
CA GLY A 121 8.05 13.02 32.42
C GLY A 121 8.81 11.88 33.12
N THR A 122 9.02 10.71 32.49
CA THR A 122 9.90 9.65 33.04
C THR A 122 11.28 9.70 32.39
N SER A 123 12.31 10.09 33.14
CA SER A 123 13.69 10.19 32.64
C SER A 123 14.35 8.83 32.43
N LYS A 124 15.25 8.72 31.44
CA LYS A 124 16.10 7.53 31.21
C LYS A 124 16.91 7.13 32.46
N ASP A 125 17.36 8.09 33.26
CA ASP A 125 18.03 7.85 34.55
C ASP A 125 17.15 7.02 35.50
N ARG A 126 15.87 7.39 35.64
CA ARG A 126 14.92 6.64 36.46
C ARG A 126 14.66 5.23 35.92
N LEU A 127 14.65 5.06 34.59
CA LEU A 127 14.45 3.76 33.96
C LEU A 127 15.63 2.82 34.23
N VAL A 128 16.87 3.28 34.04
CA VAL A 128 18.07 2.49 34.37
C VAL A 128 18.13 2.18 35.87
N GLY A 129 17.77 3.12 36.74
CA GLY A 129 17.69 2.88 38.19
C GLY A 129 16.65 1.82 38.59
N ASN A 130 15.54 1.69 37.84
CA ASN A 130 14.57 0.61 38.04
C ASN A 130 15.11 -0.73 37.53
N ILE A 131 15.77 -0.75 36.37
CA ILE A 131 16.38 -1.95 35.82
C ILE A 131 17.43 -2.52 36.78
N PHE A 132 18.34 -1.67 37.28
CA PHE A 132 19.39 -2.06 38.22
C PHE A 132 18.83 -2.72 39.49
N ARG A 133 17.73 -2.20 40.05
CA ARG A 133 17.07 -2.80 41.23
C ARG A 133 16.46 -4.17 40.90
N GLY A 134 15.84 -4.30 39.73
CA GLY A 134 15.31 -5.57 39.23
C GLY A 134 16.40 -6.62 39.06
N VAL A 135 17.50 -6.27 38.38
CA VAL A 135 18.67 -7.13 38.16
C VAL A 135 19.26 -7.61 39.48
N ARG A 136 19.46 -6.71 40.46
CA ARG A 136 19.96 -7.08 41.78
C ARG A 136 19.05 -8.04 42.52
N THR A 137 17.74 -7.97 42.29
CA THR A 137 16.78 -8.89 42.91
C THR A 137 16.76 -10.24 42.19
N LEU A 138 16.89 -10.29 40.87
CA LEU A 138 17.07 -11.54 40.10
C LEU A 138 18.32 -12.32 40.57
N LEU A 139 19.44 -11.60 40.78
CA LEU A 139 20.73 -12.19 41.16
C LEU A 139 20.89 -12.48 42.67
N LYS A 140 19.81 -12.42 43.46
CA LYS A 140 19.84 -12.83 44.87
C LYS A 140 20.02 -14.33 45.03
N ASP A 141 19.37 -15.09 44.16
CA ASP A 141 19.56 -16.52 44.06
C ASP A 141 20.66 -16.80 43.03
N LYS A 142 21.82 -17.27 43.52
CA LYS A 142 23.01 -17.49 42.69
C LYS A 142 22.96 -18.82 41.94
N ASP A 143 22.04 -19.70 42.31
CA ASP A 143 21.91 -21.03 41.72
C ASP A 143 20.82 -21.08 40.63
N ASN A 144 20.07 -19.98 40.46
CA ASN A 144 19.02 -19.86 39.43
C ASN A 144 19.61 -19.34 38.11
N GLU A 145 19.88 -20.26 37.19
CA GLU A 145 20.44 -19.98 35.86
C GLU A 145 19.50 -19.13 34.98
N ASP A 146 18.18 -19.34 35.02
CA ASP A 146 17.22 -18.54 34.25
C ASP A 146 17.17 -17.08 34.71
N ASN A 147 17.30 -16.85 36.02
CA ASN A 147 17.44 -15.50 36.58
C ASN A 147 18.73 -14.80 36.12
N LYS A 148 19.84 -15.55 35.99
CA LYS A 148 21.12 -15.02 35.48
C LYS A 148 21.00 -14.61 34.01
N ILE A 149 20.39 -15.46 33.18
CA ILE A 149 20.15 -15.18 31.76
C ILE A 149 19.25 -13.94 31.61
N CYS A 150 18.11 -13.89 32.32
CA CYS A 150 17.20 -12.74 32.31
C CYS A 150 17.89 -11.44 32.79
N ALA A 151 18.74 -11.55 33.82
CA ALA A 151 19.54 -10.42 34.31
C ALA A 151 20.53 -9.92 33.24
N ALA A 152 21.17 -10.82 32.49
CA ALA A 152 22.10 -10.45 31.41
C ALA A 152 21.41 -9.60 30.33
N TYR A 153 20.25 -10.04 29.83
CA TYR A 153 19.45 -9.25 28.87
C TYR A 153 19.03 -7.88 29.42
N CYS A 154 18.63 -7.81 30.70
CA CYS A 154 18.27 -6.55 31.35
C CYS A 154 19.47 -5.59 31.48
N VAL A 155 20.65 -6.11 31.79
CA VAL A 155 21.90 -5.34 31.91
C VAL A 155 22.30 -4.75 30.57
N ASP A 156 22.25 -5.53 29.48
CA ASP A 156 22.56 -5.05 28.13
C ASP A 156 21.61 -3.91 27.69
N VAL A 157 20.30 -4.06 27.92
CA VAL A 157 19.31 -3.01 27.62
C VAL A 157 19.62 -1.73 28.40
N ALA A 158 20.01 -1.83 29.68
CA ALA A 158 20.35 -0.67 30.50
C ALA A 158 21.60 0.07 30.02
N LEU A 159 22.67 -0.66 29.68
CA LEU A 159 23.93 -0.10 29.20
C LEU A 159 23.76 0.54 27.82
N ARG A 160 22.97 -0.06 26.92
CA ARG A 160 22.64 0.52 25.60
C ARG A 160 21.73 1.74 25.68
N LEU A 161 20.85 1.81 26.69
CA LEU A 161 19.92 2.94 26.86
C LEU A 161 20.63 4.21 27.36
N LEU A 162 21.53 4.07 28.35
CA LEU A 162 22.21 5.19 28.97
C LEU A 162 23.59 4.75 29.52
N PRO A 163 24.64 4.72 28.67
CA PRO A 163 25.96 4.21 29.04
C PRO A 163 26.65 5.05 30.14
N ASP A 164 26.37 6.35 30.22
CA ASP A 164 26.96 7.26 31.21
C ASP A 164 26.19 7.31 32.55
N HIS A 165 25.35 6.31 32.84
CA HIS A 165 24.56 6.30 34.07
C HIS A 165 25.42 6.04 35.32
N LYS A 166 25.00 6.54 36.50
CA LYS A 166 25.72 6.35 37.77
C LYS A 166 25.92 4.88 38.19
N TYR A 167 25.13 3.96 37.65
CA TYR A 167 25.25 2.50 37.89
C TYR A 167 25.93 1.75 36.74
N ALA A 168 26.43 2.44 35.71
CA ALA A 168 27.05 1.78 34.56
C ALA A 168 28.21 0.85 34.97
N GLY A 169 29.12 1.31 35.83
CA GLY A 169 30.22 0.47 36.31
C GLY A 169 29.77 -0.75 37.14
N ASP A 170 28.67 -0.64 37.88
CA ASP A 170 28.10 -1.79 38.60
C ASP A 170 27.46 -2.79 37.61
N LEU A 171 26.77 -2.29 36.57
CA LEU A 171 26.14 -3.08 35.53
C LEU A 171 27.18 -3.79 34.65
N GLU A 172 28.26 -3.11 34.25
CA GLU A 172 29.39 -3.69 33.51
C GLU A 172 30.07 -4.81 34.31
N LYS A 173 30.24 -4.61 35.62
CA LYS A 173 30.78 -5.66 36.48
C LYS A 173 29.86 -6.88 36.54
N ILE A 174 28.54 -6.66 36.67
CA ILE A 174 27.55 -7.74 36.63
C ILE A 174 27.60 -8.47 35.29
N GLN A 175 27.69 -7.75 34.18
CA GLN A 175 27.81 -8.34 32.83
C GLN A 175 29.05 -9.24 32.74
N GLN A 176 30.22 -8.74 33.17
CA GLN A 176 31.47 -9.50 33.16
C GLN A 176 31.44 -10.74 34.06
N ASP A 177 30.77 -10.66 35.21
CA ASP A 177 30.63 -11.81 36.11
C ASP A 177 29.69 -12.87 35.53
N LEU A 178 28.60 -12.46 34.86
CA LEU A 178 27.68 -13.36 34.14
C LEU A 178 28.36 -14.03 32.94
N GLU A 179 29.17 -13.30 32.18
CA GLU A 179 29.96 -13.85 31.07
C GLU A 179 30.98 -14.90 31.56
N LYS A 180 31.62 -14.68 32.72
CA LYS A 180 32.52 -15.67 33.34
C LYS A 180 31.78 -16.92 33.81
N ASP A 181 30.54 -16.76 34.24
CA ASP A 181 29.65 -17.85 34.62
C ASP A 181 29.07 -18.58 33.39
N GLY A 182 29.43 -18.17 32.17
CA GLY A 182 29.04 -18.82 30.92
C GLY A 182 27.69 -18.38 30.36
N VAL A 183 27.15 -17.25 30.83
CA VAL A 183 25.89 -16.69 30.34
C VAL A 183 26.14 -15.88 29.07
N GLU A 184 25.54 -16.30 27.96
CA GLU A 184 25.58 -15.59 26.68
C GLU A 184 24.21 -14.97 26.33
N ILE A 185 24.23 -13.81 25.68
CA ILE A 185 23.04 -13.08 25.21
C ILE A 185 22.92 -13.31 23.70
N ASP A 186 21.75 -13.74 23.26
CA ASP A 186 21.41 -13.90 21.84
C ASP A 186 20.17 -13.06 21.51
N TRP A 187 20.39 -11.88 20.95
CA TRP A 187 19.30 -11.00 20.51
C TRP A 187 18.70 -11.41 19.17
N ASP A 188 19.39 -12.24 18.36
CA ASP A 188 18.96 -12.59 17.01
C ASP A 188 17.69 -13.45 17.05
N GLN A 189 17.51 -14.23 18.13
CA GLN A 189 16.31 -15.03 18.37
C GLN A 189 15.05 -14.19 18.67
N LEU A 190 15.22 -12.94 19.07
CA LEU A 190 14.10 -12.08 19.50
C LEU A 190 13.52 -11.24 18.36
N GLN A 191 14.14 -11.25 17.17
CA GLN A 191 13.66 -10.49 16.03
C GLN A 191 12.37 -11.11 15.45
N GLY A 192 11.23 -10.53 15.80
CA GLY A 192 9.93 -10.92 15.28
C GLY A 192 9.53 -10.14 14.02
N LYS A 193 8.25 -9.85 13.89
CA LYS A 193 7.66 -9.29 12.66
C LYS A 193 7.80 -7.77 12.60
N ALA A 194 8.20 -7.23 11.44
CA ALA A 194 8.18 -5.78 11.22
C ALA A 194 6.74 -5.25 11.33
N VAL A 195 6.53 -4.21 12.14
CA VAL A 195 5.29 -3.42 12.16
C VAL A 195 5.47 -2.26 11.19
N VAL A 196 4.62 -2.23 10.18
CA VAL A 196 4.60 -1.15 9.19
C VAL A 196 3.32 -0.36 9.43
N LYS A 197 3.44 0.96 9.61
CA LYS A 197 2.30 1.89 9.66
C LYS A 197 1.39 1.66 8.45
N GLU A 198 0.24 1.05 8.66
CA GLU A 198 -0.79 0.83 7.65
C GLU A 198 -1.68 2.07 7.58
N THR A 199 -1.65 2.80 6.46
CA THR A 199 -2.82 2.82 5.58
C THR A 199 -2.40 3.31 4.19
N PRO A 200 -2.39 2.45 3.16
CA PRO A 200 -2.72 2.87 1.80
C PRO A 200 -4.19 3.33 1.76
N TRP A 201 -4.56 4.17 0.78
CA TRP A 201 -5.97 4.47 0.52
C TRP A 201 -6.72 3.15 0.25
N ASN A 202 -7.57 2.78 1.20
CA ASN A 202 -8.57 1.75 1.04
C ASN A 202 -9.92 2.44 1.35
N PRO A 203 -10.81 2.62 0.36
CA PRO A 203 -12.12 3.22 0.61
C PRO A 203 -12.98 2.43 1.61
N PHE A 204 -12.53 1.22 2.01
CA PHE A 204 -13.20 0.30 2.92
C PHE A 204 -12.49 0.08 4.27
N GLY A 205 -11.32 0.71 4.51
CA GLY A 205 -10.64 0.64 5.81
C GLY A 205 -10.13 -0.75 6.24
N GLN A 206 -9.90 -1.68 5.30
CA GLN A 206 -9.19 -2.92 5.62
C GLN A 206 -7.68 -2.65 5.64
N GLY A 207 -7.04 -2.92 6.78
CA GLY A 207 -5.59 -3.08 6.88
C GLY A 207 -5.15 -4.30 6.08
N GLY A 208 -3.96 -4.24 5.50
CA GLY A 208 -3.44 -5.23 4.58
C GLY A 208 -1.92 -5.23 4.62
N ARG A 209 -1.32 -6.41 4.78
CA ARG A 209 0.13 -6.57 4.94
C ARG A 209 0.84 -6.29 3.62
N MET A 210 1.74 -5.30 3.63
CA MET A 210 2.58 -4.95 2.48
C MET A 210 3.88 -5.76 2.50
N GLU A 211 4.01 -6.75 1.63
CA GLU A 211 5.18 -7.62 1.55
C GLU A 211 5.54 -7.95 0.09
N PRO A 212 6.80 -8.29 -0.22
CA PRO A 212 7.14 -8.80 -1.55
C PRO A 212 6.34 -10.08 -1.81
N ARG A 213 5.80 -10.24 -3.02
CA ARG A 213 5.01 -11.43 -3.39
C ARG A 213 5.76 -12.29 -4.39
N ARG A 214 5.68 -13.59 -4.19
CA ARG A 214 6.25 -14.62 -5.07
C ARG A 214 5.21 -15.68 -5.36
N GLU A 215 5.13 -16.10 -6.61
CA GLU A 215 4.25 -17.18 -7.04
C GLU A 215 5.01 -18.12 -7.97
N LYS A 216 4.87 -19.42 -7.74
CA LYS A 216 5.65 -20.44 -8.45
C LYS A 216 4.75 -21.31 -9.30
N MET A 217 5.04 -21.36 -10.59
CA MET A 217 4.38 -22.26 -11.55
C MET A 217 5.29 -23.46 -11.85
N PRO A 218 4.76 -24.69 -11.88
CA PRO A 218 5.53 -25.87 -12.28
C PRO A 218 6.13 -25.72 -13.68
N GLY A 219 7.35 -26.23 -13.87
CA GLY A 219 8.04 -26.20 -15.15
C GLY A 219 7.55 -27.26 -16.13
N GLY A 220 7.75 -26.98 -17.42
CA GLY A 220 7.44 -27.91 -18.51
C GLY A 220 8.65 -28.20 -19.39
N LYS A 221 8.39 -28.74 -20.58
CA LYS A 221 9.44 -29.18 -21.53
C LYS A 221 9.81 -28.10 -22.57
N ALA A 222 9.24 -26.89 -22.48
CA ALA A 222 9.53 -25.85 -23.44
C ALA A 222 11.00 -25.41 -23.34
N LYS A 223 11.62 -25.06 -24.47
CA LYS A 223 13.04 -24.65 -24.51
C LYS A 223 13.31 -23.33 -23.77
N GLY A 224 12.31 -22.45 -23.73
CA GLY A 224 12.38 -21.13 -23.11
C GLY A 224 11.08 -20.35 -23.33
N LEU A 225 11.04 -19.15 -22.78
CA LEU A 225 10.00 -18.15 -23.09
C LEU A 225 10.20 -17.57 -24.49
N ALA A 226 9.14 -17.05 -25.10
CA ALA A 226 9.18 -16.43 -26.42
C ALA A 226 9.81 -15.04 -26.38
N SER A 227 9.68 -14.32 -25.25
CA SER A 227 10.40 -13.09 -24.96
C SER A 227 10.96 -13.09 -23.54
N ASN A 228 12.07 -12.37 -23.34
CA ASN A 228 12.68 -12.18 -22.01
C ASN A 228 12.24 -10.88 -21.33
N GLN A 229 11.54 -10.00 -22.05
CA GLN A 229 11.03 -8.76 -21.49
C GLN A 229 9.71 -8.36 -22.16
N SER A 230 8.82 -7.79 -21.36
CA SER A 230 7.55 -7.22 -21.82
C SER A 230 7.18 -6.06 -20.91
N SER A 231 6.48 -5.06 -21.45
CA SER A 231 5.92 -3.97 -20.66
C SER A 231 4.52 -3.63 -21.14
N VAL A 232 3.75 -3.01 -20.25
CA VAL A 232 2.39 -2.53 -20.52
C VAL A 232 2.06 -1.35 -19.62
N VAL A 233 1.19 -0.46 -20.07
CA VAL A 233 0.67 0.63 -19.23
C VAL A 233 -0.55 0.15 -18.44
N GLY A 234 -0.43 0.06 -17.12
CA GLY A 234 -1.54 -0.16 -16.20
C GLY A 234 -2.11 1.15 -15.66
N LEU A 235 -3.39 1.16 -15.29
CA LEU A 235 -4.04 2.35 -14.70
C LEU A 235 -4.36 2.14 -13.22
N VAL A 236 -3.99 3.13 -12.41
CA VAL A 236 -4.14 3.13 -10.94
C VAL A 236 -4.72 4.45 -10.45
N VAL A 237 -5.13 4.50 -9.19
CA VAL A 237 -5.46 5.76 -8.50
C VAL A 237 -4.37 6.01 -7.46
N VAL A 238 -3.83 7.22 -7.46
CA VAL A 238 -2.78 7.65 -6.53
C VAL A 238 -3.30 8.76 -5.62
N THR A 239 -2.78 8.79 -4.38
CA THR A 239 -3.04 9.90 -3.45
C THR A 239 -1.95 10.96 -3.61
N LEU A 240 -2.36 12.19 -3.89
CA LEU A 240 -1.49 13.35 -4.02
C LEU A 240 -1.08 13.89 -2.64
N GLY A 241 -0.03 14.72 -2.58
CA GLY A 241 0.49 15.26 -1.31
C GLY A 241 -0.51 16.10 -0.49
N ASN A 242 -1.57 16.62 -1.14
CA ASN A 242 -2.68 17.32 -0.50
C ASN A 242 -3.81 16.39 -0.01
N GLY A 243 -3.66 15.08 -0.18
CA GLY A 243 -4.65 14.06 0.17
C GLY A 243 -5.72 13.79 -0.90
N LYS A 244 -5.71 14.51 -2.03
CA LYS A 244 -6.63 14.26 -3.15
C LYS A 244 -6.26 13.00 -3.93
N HIS A 245 -7.23 12.40 -4.60
CA HIS A 245 -7.02 11.22 -5.44
C HIS A 245 -7.01 11.59 -6.93
N ALA A 246 -6.09 11.00 -7.67
CA ALA A 246 -6.01 11.18 -9.12
C ALA A 246 -5.72 9.86 -9.81
N GLY A 247 -6.32 9.63 -10.97
CA GLY A 247 -5.91 8.52 -11.81
C GLY A 247 -4.53 8.77 -12.40
N ALA A 248 -3.71 7.73 -12.43
CA ALA A 248 -2.37 7.72 -12.99
C ALA A 248 -2.18 6.49 -13.88
N ALA A 249 -1.30 6.63 -14.86
CA ALA A 249 -0.92 5.55 -15.76
C ALA A 249 0.53 5.17 -15.47
N ALA A 250 0.74 3.96 -14.95
CA ALA A 250 2.03 3.44 -14.54
C ALA A 250 2.47 2.32 -15.48
N GLU A 251 3.73 2.33 -15.89
CA GLU A 251 4.27 1.23 -16.68
C GLU A 251 4.61 0.06 -15.76
N LEU A 252 4.16 -1.14 -16.15
CA LEU A 252 4.60 -2.39 -15.57
C LEU A 252 5.62 -3.01 -16.53
N ILE A 253 6.70 -3.53 -15.97
CA ILE A 253 7.76 -4.19 -16.74
C ILE A 253 8.00 -5.56 -16.12
N ALA A 254 7.98 -6.61 -16.96
CA ALA A 254 8.38 -7.95 -16.59
C ALA A 254 9.70 -8.29 -17.29
N THR A 255 10.66 -8.79 -16.52
CA THR A 255 11.93 -9.31 -17.04
C THR A 255 12.09 -10.75 -16.61
N ALA A 256 12.24 -11.65 -17.58
CA ALA A 256 12.42 -13.07 -17.37
C ALA A 256 13.88 -13.47 -17.62
N LEU A 257 14.54 -13.95 -16.58
CA LEU A 257 15.92 -14.42 -16.62
C LEU A 257 15.98 -15.90 -16.28
N ARG A 258 16.95 -16.60 -16.88
CA ARG A 258 17.19 -18.01 -16.62
C ARG A 258 18.06 -18.14 -15.37
N GLU A 259 17.64 -18.95 -14.41
CA GLU A 259 18.31 -19.13 -13.12
C GLU A 259 18.45 -20.63 -12.84
N GLU A 260 19.67 -21.08 -12.49
CA GLU A 260 19.98 -22.51 -12.29
C GLU A 260 19.24 -23.12 -11.09
N ASP A 261 19.04 -22.32 -10.03
CA ASP A 261 18.42 -22.78 -8.78
C ASP A 261 16.88 -22.72 -8.79
N VAL A 262 16.29 -22.18 -9.87
CA VAL A 262 14.84 -22.10 -10.00
C VAL A 262 14.30 -23.36 -10.66
N LYS A 263 13.31 -23.99 -10.03
CA LYS A 263 12.49 -25.04 -10.65
C LYS A 263 11.17 -24.43 -11.10
N GLY A 264 10.82 -24.57 -12.35
CA GLY A 264 9.64 -23.99 -12.99
C GLY A 264 9.81 -22.54 -13.38
N VAL A 265 8.72 -21.79 -13.30
CA VAL A 265 8.70 -20.34 -13.51
C VAL A 265 8.29 -19.67 -12.20
N GLU A 266 9.19 -18.89 -11.61
CA GLU A 266 8.91 -18.10 -10.41
C GLU A 266 8.60 -16.66 -10.81
N PHE A 267 7.39 -16.19 -10.50
CA PHE A 267 7.00 -14.79 -10.64
C PHE A 267 7.25 -14.05 -9.33
N LYS A 268 7.94 -12.91 -9.39
CA LYS A 268 8.30 -12.10 -8.24
C LYS A 268 7.93 -10.65 -8.48
N ILE A 269 7.16 -10.05 -7.58
CA ILE A 269 6.95 -8.60 -7.57
C ILE A 269 8.08 -7.96 -6.75
N ASP A 270 8.93 -7.18 -7.42
CA ASP A 270 10.15 -6.56 -6.87
C ASP A 270 9.85 -5.26 -6.08
N GLN A 271 8.73 -5.25 -5.36
CA GLN A 271 8.33 -4.21 -4.42
C GLN A 271 7.30 -4.78 -3.42
N LYS A 272 7.12 -4.09 -2.28
CA LYS A 272 6.11 -4.49 -1.29
C LYS A 272 4.72 -4.16 -1.83
N VAL A 273 3.84 -5.15 -1.91
CA VAL A 273 2.45 -5.00 -2.34
C VAL A 273 1.50 -5.62 -1.32
N GLY A 274 0.25 -5.17 -1.28
CA GLY A 274 -0.73 -5.71 -0.35
C GLY A 274 -1.37 -7.03 -0.80
N ASP A 275 -2.31 -7.53 -0.01
CA ASP A 275 -2.92 -8.85 -0.18
C ASP A 275 -3.72 -8.97 -1.49
N MET A 276 -4.39 -7.91 -1.94
CA MET A 276 -5.19 -7.95 -3.17
C MET A 276 -4.30 -8.13 -4.41
N MET A 277 -3.15 -7.45 -4.43
CA MET A 277 -2.18 -7.62 -5.51
C MET A 277 -1.56 -9.03 -5.50
N GLY A 278 -1.23 -9.56 -4.32
CA GLY A 278 -0.75 -10.95 -4.18
C GLY A 278 -1.75 -11.98 -4.69
N ASN A 279 -3.03 -11.82 -4.35
CA ASN A 279 -4.11 -12.69 -4.86
C ASN A 279 -4.29 -12.58 -6.38
N SER A 280 -4.06 -11.40 -6.94
CA SER A 280 -4.06 -11.19 -8.40
C SER A 280 -2.93 -11.98 -9.06
N LEU A 281 -1.71 -11.93 -8.51
CA LEU A 281 -0.56 -12.70 -9.03
C LEU A 281 -0.83 -14.21 -9.03
N LYS A 282 -1.46 -14.73 -7.97
CA LYS A 282 -1.86 -16.14 -7.87
C LYS A 282 -2.86 -16.52 -8.96
N SER A 283 -3.85 -15.67 -9.21
CA SER A 283 -4.85 -15.90 -10.27
C SER A 283 -4.22 -15.89 -11.66
N ILE A 284 -3.26 -14.99 -11.90
CA ILE A 284 -2.52 -14.90 -13.16
C ILE A 284 -1.66 -16.14 -13.38
N ARG A 285 -0.94 -16.61 -12.35
CA ARG A 285 -0.18 -17.88 -12.41
C ARG A 285 -1.08 -19.03 -12.87
N ASP A 286 -2.28 -19.15 -12.29
CA ASP A 286 -3.22 -20.21 -12.66
C ASP A 286 -3.74 -20.05 -14.09
N TYR A 287 -4.09 -18.83 -14.50
CA TYR A 287 -4.48 -18.51 -15.87
C TYR A 287 -3.40 -18.87 -16.90
N LEU A 288 -2.15 -18.46 -16.67
CA LEU A 288 -1.01 -18.74 -17.55
C LEU A 288 -0.76 -20.25 -17.64
N ARG A 289 -0.82 -20.96 -16.51
CA ARG A 289 -0.66 -22.42 -16.48
C ARG A 289 -1.74 -23.10 -17.34
N VAL A 290 -3.02 -22.80 -17.10
CA VAL A 290 -4.14 -23.38 -17.86
C VAL A 290 -4.02 -23.06 -19.35
N THR A 291 -3.50 -21.89 -19.70
CA THR A 291 -3.35 -21.46 -21.10
C THR A 291 -2.19 -22.13 -21.82
N TYR A 292 -1.03 -22.30 -21.16
CA TYR A 292 0.23 -22.69 -21.82
C TYR A 292 0.71 -24.10 -21.51
N GLU A 293 0.32 -24.70 -20.38
CA GLU A 293 0.68 -26.09 -20.03
C GLU A 293 0.13 -27.09 -21.08
N PRO A 294 -1.14 -27.01 -21.52
CA PRO A 294 -1.66 -27.89 -22.58
C PRO A 294 -0.99 -27.67 -23.95
N LYS A 295 -0.43 -26.49 -24.19
CA LYS A 295 0.28 -26.13 -25.43
C LYS A 295 1.76 -26.57 -25.40
N GLY A 296 2.24 -27.10 -24.26
CA GLY A 296 3.65 -27.46 -24.09
C GLY A 296 4.60 -26.26 -24.11
N MET A 297 4.10 -25.06 -23.79
CA MET A 297 4.84 -23.79 -23.89
C MET A 297 5.40 -23.30 -22.55
N VAL A 298 5.27 -24.08 -21.48
CA VAL A 298 5.82 -23.74 -20.17
C VAL A 298 7.28 -24.21 -20.07
N PRO A 299 8.25 -23.30 -19.85
CA PRO A 299 9.65 -23.67 -19.68
C PRO A 299 9.97 -24.02 -18.21
N ASP A 300 11.23 -24.35 -17.97
CA ASP A 300 11.78 -24.64 -16.64
C ASP A 300 13.03 -23.77 -16.39
N GLY A 301 13.24 -23.33 -15.15
CA GLY A 301 14.41 -22.56 -14.76
C GLY A 301 14.34 -21.05 -15.02
N TYR A 302 13.18 -20.42 -14.85
CA TYR A 302 13.01 -18.98 -15.08
C TYR A 302 12.55 -18.24 -13.82
N GLN A 303 13.20 -17.11 -13.52
CA GLN A 303 12.69 -16.10 -12.59
C GLN A 303 12.18 -14.89 -13.39
N VAL A 304 10.93 -14.52 -13.16
CA VAL A 304 10.26 -13.38 -13.77
C VAL A 304 10.07 -12.29 -12.73
N SER A 305 10.86 -11.23 -12.86
CA SER A 305 10.77 -10.02 -12.03
C SER A 305 9.76 -9.05 -12.60
N ILE A 306 8.80 -8.62 -11.77
CA ILE A 306 7.74 -7.66 -12.09
C ILE A 306 8.02 -6.37 -11.30
N VAL A 307 8.14 -5.26 -12.02
CA VAL A 307 8.36 -3.93 -11.41
C VAL A 307 7.32 -2.95 -11.92
N PHE A 308 6.90 -2.06 -11.04
CA PHE A 308 6.14 -0.86 -11.40
C PHE A 308 7.15 0.28 -11.55
N GLN A 309 6.97 1.14 -12.54
CA GLN A 309 7.88 2.27 -12.80
C GLN A 309 8.08 3.16 -11.56
N ASP A 310 7.02 3.38 -10.79
CA ASP A 310 7.02 4.16 -9.55
C ASP A 310 7.28 3.26 -8.31
N ARG A 311 8.50 2.72 -8.19
CA ARG A 311 8.88 1.73 -7.14
C ARG A 311 8.67 2.18 -5.69
N ASP A 312 8.64 3.49 -5.45
CA ASP A 312 8.49 4.08 -4.13
C ASP A 312 7.02 4.16 -3.67
N GLN A 313 6.06 3.92 -4.59
CA GLN A 313 4.64 3.94 -4.26
C GLN A 313 4.17 2.59 -3.73
N ARG A 314 3.37 2.64 -2.66
CA ARG A 314 2.67 1.48 -2.11
C ARG A 314 1.51 1.12 -3.04
N VAL A 315 1.53 -0.09 -3.59
CA VAL A 315 0.50 -0.59 -4.52
C VAL A 315 -0.28 -1.72 -3.87
N ASP A 316 -1.59 -1.54 -3.69
CA ASP A 316 -2.50 -2.62 -3.33
C ASP A 316 -3.87 -2.40 -4.00
N GLY A 317 -4.39 -3.44 -4.64
CA GLY A 317 -5.65 -3.43 -5.38
C GLY A 317 -5.63 -4.36 -6.59
N PRO A 318 -6.78 -4.95 -6.98
CA PRO A 318 -6.83 -5.89 -8.09
C PRO A 318 -6.70 -5.21 -9.46
N SER A 319 -6.74 -3.87 -9.54
CA SER A 319 -6.95 -3.18 -10.81
C SER A 319 -5.82 -3.25 -11.83
N ALA A 320 -4.63 -3.65 -11.43
CA ALA A 320 -3.52 -3.92 -12.34
C ALA A 320 -3.46 -5.39 -12.80
N GLY A 321 -4.40 -6.23 -12.37
CA GLY A 321 -4.42 -7.67 -12.64
C GLY A 321 -4.41 -7.99 -14.14
N THR A 322 -5.31 -7.39 -14.92
CA THR A 322 -5.37 -7.60 -16.39
C THR A 322 -4.11 -7.12 -17.09
N ALA A 323 -3.57 -5.96 -16.71
CA ALA A 323 -2.33 -5.42 -17.27
C ALA A 323 -1.16 -6.38 -16.99
N MET A 324 -0.98 -6.77 -15.73
CA MET A 324 0.04 -7.73 -15.33
C MET A 324 -0.12 -9.07 -16.05
N ALA A 325 -1.35 -9.53 -16.24
CA ALA A 325 -1.63 -10.75 -16.99
C ALA A 325 -1.21 -10.62 -18.46
N LEU A 326 -1.54 -9.54 -19.16
CA LEU A 326 -1.14 -9.29 -20.55
C LEU A 326 0.38 -9.24 -20.70
N MET A 327 1.05 -8.51 -19.81
CA MET A 327 2.51 -8.39 -19.81
C MET A 327 3.20 -9.74 -19.63
N LEU A 328 2.74 -10.55 -18.66
CA LEU A 328 3.28 -11.88 -18.43
C LEU A 328 2.92 -12.83 -19.57
N ASP A 329 1.71 -12.73 -20.10
CA ASP A 329 1.25 -13.50 -21.25
C ASP A 329 2.11 -13.30 -22.49
N ALA A 330 2.49 -12.05 -22.77
CA ALA A 330 3.39 -11.68 -23.86
C ALA A 330 4.79 -12.33 -23.77
N LEU A 331 5.27 -12.67 -22.57
CA LEU A 331 6.51 -13.44 -22.42
C LEU A 331 6.37 -14.87 -22.98
N PHE A 332 5.19 -15.47 -22.85
CA PHE A 332 4.90 -16.82 -23.35
C PHE A 332 4.50 -16.80 -24.82
N SER A 333 3.66 -15.87 -25.26
CA SER A 333 3.19 -15.79 -26.65
C SER A 333 4.24 -15.19 -27.60
N GLY A 334 5.10 -14.31 -27.10
CA GLY A 334 6.05 -13.53 -27.90
C GLY A 334 5.43 -12.33 -28.60
N GLU A 335 4.17 -12.03 -28.33
CA GLU A 335 3.45 -10.95 -28.97
C GLU A 335 3.82 -9.62 -28.32
N LYS A 336 4.31 -8.67 -29.12
CA LYS A 336 4.66 -7.34 -28.60
C LYS A 336 3.37 -6.58 -28.24
N ILE A 337 3.37 -5.94 -27.08
CA ILE A 337 2.31 -5.02 -26.65
C ILE A 337 2.53 -3.64 -27.29
N ASP A 338 1.44 -2.97 -27.66
CA ASP A 338 1.42 -1.60 -28.16
C ASP A 338 1.77 -0.61 -27.04
N ASP A 339 2.78 0.21 -27.28
CA ASP A 339 3.29 1.20 -26.32
C ASP A 339 2.24 2.32 -26.04
N GLU A 340 1.24 2.49 -26.91
CA GLU A 340 0.13 3.45 -26.75
C GLU A 340 -1.14 2.83 -26.15
N PHE A 341 -1.13 1.54 -25.81
CA PHE A 341 -2.23 0.83 -25.14
C PHE A 341 -2.09 0.90 -23.62
N ALA A 342 -3.19 1.22 -22.94
CA ALA A 342 -3.31 1.10 -21.50
C ALA A 342 -4.54 0.29 -21.09
N CYS A 343 -4.50 -0.33 -19.92
CA CYS A 343 -5.69 -1.01 -19.41
C CYS A 343 -5.80 -1.04 -17.89
N THR A 344 -7.00 -1.36 -17.42
CA THR A 344 -7.31 -1.65 -16.02
C THR A 344 -8.26 -2.84 -15.93
N GLY A 345 -8.24 -3.53 -14.79
CA GLY A 345 -9.16 -4.62 -14.49
C GLY A 345 -8.53 -5.61 -13.52
N GLY A 346 -9.36 -6.27 -12.73
CA GLY A 346 -8.95 -7.48 -12.04
C GLY A 346 -8.99 -8.68 -12.98
N ILE A 347 -8.43 -9.80 -12.53
CA ILE A 347 -8.39 -11.04 -13.31
C ILE A 347 -8.72 -12.24 -12.44
N THR A 348 -9.55 -13.14 -12.98
CA THR A 348 -9.83 -14.44 -12.39
C THR A 348 -8.92 -15.53 -12.96
N PRO A 349 -8.77 -16.69 -12.29
CA PRO A 349 -7.96 -17.80 -12.80
C PRO A 349 -8.38 -18.35 -14.18
N ASN A 350 -9.63 -18.14 -14.61
CA ASN A 350 -10.10 -18.52 -15.94
C ASN A 350 -10.01 -17.39 -16.98
N GLY A 351 -9.32 -16.30 -16.66
CA GLY A 351 -9.04 -15.20 -17.58
C GLY A 351 -10.19 -14.22 -17.79
N LYS A 352 -11.20 -14.18 -16.91
CA LYS A 352 -12.24 -13.13 -16.95
C LYS A 352 -11.69 -11.83 -16.36
N VAL A 353 -12.05 -10.72 -16.99
CA VAL A 353 -11.70 -9.38 -16.51
C VAL A 353 -12.78 -8.90 -15.56
N THR A 354 -12.40 -8.54 -14.34
CA THR A 354 -13.34 -8.09 -13.30
C THR A 354 -13.32 -6.58 -13.15
N SER A 355 -14.44 -6.04 -12.70
CA SER A 355 -14.65 -4.62 -12.50
C SER A 355 -13.72 -4.03 -11.45
N ILE A 356 -13.55 -2.72 -11.50
CA ILE A 356 -12.71 -1.93 -10.60
C ILE A 356 -13.40 -0.63 -10.19
N GLY A 357 -12.92 -0.01 -9.11
CA GLY A 357 -13.29 1.35 -8.74
C GLY A 357 -12.49 2.43 -9.50
N GLY A 358 -13.10 3.60 -9.68
CA GLY A 358 -12.44 4.81 -10.20
C GLY A 358 -12.10 4.77 -11.70
N VAL A 359 -12.93 4.14 -12.53
CA VAL A 359 -12.66 3.97 -13.97
C VAL A 359 -12.49 5.30 -14.72
N ALA A 360 -13.34 6.30 -14.45
CA ALA A 360 -13.26 7.61 -15.09
C ALA A 360 -11.93 8.33 -14.78
N ALA A 361 -11.50 8.31 -13.51
CA ALA A 361 -10.22 8.86 -13.10
C ALA A 361 -9.04 8.17 -13.80
N LYS A 362 -9.08 6.84 -13.90
CA LYS A 362 -8.05 6.03 -14.59
C LYS A 362 -7.96 6.35 -16.09
N ILE A 363 -9.09 6.46 -16.77
CA ILE A 363 -9.13 6.86 -18.19
C ILE A 363 -8.51 8.25 -18.37
N ARG A 364 -8.84 9.22 -17.50
CA ARG A 364 -8.19 10.55 -17.51
C ARG A 364 -6.67 10.45 -17.32
N GLY A 365 -6.20 9.53 -16.48
CA GLY A 365 -4.77 9.23 -16.32
C GLY A 365 -4.12 8.73 -17.62
N ALA A 366 -4.80 7.82 -18.34
CA ALA A 366 -4.35 7.32 -19.64
C ALA A 366 -4.28 8.43 -20.70
N THR A 367 -5.30 9.29 -20.77
CA THR A 367 -5.33 10.44 -21.69
C THR A 367 -4.18 11.40 -21.41
N ARG A 368 -3.86 11.69 -20.14
CA ARG A 368 -2.71 12.54 -19.76
C ARG A 368 -1.36 11.93 -20.16
N ARG A 369 -1.25 10.59 -20.12
CA ARG A 369 -0.07 9.85 -20.61
C ARG A 369 -0.02 9.76 -22.15
N LYS A 370 -1.03 10.29 -22.85
CA LYS A 370 -1.17 10.25 -24.31
C LYS A 370 -1.31 8.83 -24.87
N CYS A 371 -1.86 7.91 -24.08
CA CYS A 371 -2.31 6.61 -24.60
C CYS A 371 -3.42 6.85 -25.62
N ARG A 372 -3.49 6.03 -26.67
CA ARG A 372 -4.53 6.14 -27.71
C ARG A 372 -5.67 5.16 -27.49
N ILE A 373 -5.40 4.05 -26.82
CA ILE A 373 -6.33 2.95 -26.64
C ILE A 373 -6.39 2.61 -25.15
N VAL A 374 -7.60 2.50 -24.60
CA VAL A 374 -7.81 2.04 -23.22
C VAL A 374 -8.77 0.87 -23.18
N GLY A 375 -8.31 -0.24 -22.60
CA GLY A 375 -9.17 -1.35 -22.19
C GLY A 375 -9.68 -1.18 -20.76
N VAL A 376 -11.00 -1.24 -20.58
CA VAL A 376 -11.66 -1.27 -19.26
C VAL A 376 -12.49 -2.55 -19.09
N PRO A 377 -12.81 -2.98 -17.87
CA PRO A 377 -13.71 -4.12 -17.66
C PRO A 377 -15.10 -3.84 -18.23
N ASP A 378 -15.74 -4.88 -18.77
CA ASP A 378 -17.11 -4.77 -19.28
C ASP A 378 -18.13 -4.32 -18.23
N GLY A 379 -18.00 -4.82 -16.99
CA GLY A 379 -18.84 -4.37 -15.89
C GLY A 379 -18.61 -2.90 -15.47
N ASN A 380 -17.60 -2.22 -15.99
CA ASN A 380 -17.37 -0.80 -15.79
C ASN A 380 -17.93 0.09 -16.92
N ALA A 381 -18.61 -0.46 -17.93
CA ALA A 381 -19.15 0.30 -19.07
C ALA A 381 -19.97 1.53 -18.63
N LYS A 382 -20.84 1.38 -17.61
CA LYS A 382 -21.61 2.49 -17.04
C LYS A 382 -20.73 3.59 -16.46
N GLY A 383 -19.65 3.23 -15.77
CA GLY A 383 -18.71 4.19 -15.19
C GLY A 383 -17.89 4.95 -16.23
N VAL A 384 -17.84 4.49 -17.49
CA VAL A 384 -17.25 5.27 -18.59
C VAL A 384 -18.14 6.46 -18.96
N ASN A 385 -19.46 6.31 -18.88
CA ASN A 385 -20.41 7.41 -19.11
C ASN A 385 -20.20 8.57 -18.13
N ASP A 386 -19.67 8.32 -16.94
CA ASP A 386 -19.35 9.37 -15.97
C ASP A 386 -18.43 10.44 -16.57
N ILE A 387 -17.56 10.06 -17.50
CA ILE A 387 -16.70 10.99 -18.23
C ILE A 387 -17.53 11.97 -19.06
N LEU A 388 -18.58 11.48 -19.74
CA LEU A 388 -19.47 12.33 -20.53
C LEU A 388 -20.23 13.32 -19.64
N VAL A 389 -20.71 12.86 -18.48
CA VAL A 389 -21.44 13.69 -17.49
C VAL A 389 -20.57 14.78 -16.86
N LEU A 390 -19.30 14.45 -16.58
CA LEU A 390 -18.36 15.36 -15.93
C LEU A 390 -17.68 16.31 -16.91
N ASP A 391 -17.17 15.76 -18.01
CA ASP A 391 -16.14 16.37 -18.85
C ASP A 391 -16.61 16.59 -20.31
N GLY A 392 -17.84 16.16 -20.65
CA GLY A 392 -18.40 16.28 -22.00
C GLY A 392 -17.84 15.24 -23.00
N ILE A 393 -18.01 15.50 -24.30
CA ILE A 393 -17.62 14.54 -25.36
C ILE A 393 -16.11 14.51 -25.60
N GLN A 394 -15.38 15.59 -25.30
CA GLN A 394 -13.98 15.75 -25.71
C GLN A 394 -13.06 14.62 -25.23
N PRO A 395 -13.14 14.13 -23.98
CA PRO A 395 -12.30 13.03 -23.55
C PRO A 395 -12.56 11.72 -24.33
N LEU A 396 -13.80 11.47 -24.77
CA LEU A 396 -14.15 10.30 -25.58
C LEU A 396 -13.55 10.36 -26.99
N LEU A 397 -13.24 11.57 -27.48
CA LEU A 397 -12.56 11.80 -28.76
C LEU A 397 -11.04 11.69 -28.62
N ASN A 398 -10.50 12.09 -27.46
CA ASN A 398 -9.06 12.09 -27.20
C ASN A 398 -8.47 10.67 -27.02
N ILE A 399 -9.29 9.69 -26.63
CA ILE A 399 -8.86 8.32 -26.38
C ILE A 399 -9.95 7.32 -26.74
N GLN A 400 -9.56 6.22 -27.38
CA GLN A 400 -10.49 5.16 -27.79
C GLN A 400 -10.64 4.16 -26.65
N ILE A 401 -11.85 4.04 -26.10
CA ILE A 401 -12.14 3.21 -24.95
C ILE A 401 -12.89 1.97 -25.42
N PHE A 402 -12.43 0.81 -24.97
CA PHE A 402 -13.04 -0.49 -25.26
C PHE A 402 -13.34 -1.23 -23.96
N THR A 403 -14.47 -1.93 -23.91
CA THR A 403 -14.74 -2.90 -22.84
C THR A 403 -14.05 -4.24 -23.12
N MET A 404 -13.68 -4.93 -22.06
CA MET A 404 -13.04 -6.25 -22.08
C MET A 404 -13.77 -7.17 -21.11
N LYS A 405 -14.29 -8.29 -21.61
CA LYS A 405 -14.92 -9.31 -20.75
C LYS A 405 -13.92 -10.35 -20.23
N ASP A 406 -12.84 -10.55 -20.97
CA ASP A 406 -11.80 -11.55 -20.70
C ASP A 406 -10.47 -11.18 -21.38
N MET A 407 -9.48 -12.02 -21.14
CA MET A 407 -8.13 -11.87 -21.67
C MET A 407 -8.06 -11.98 -23.19
N ASP A 408 -9.04 -12.57 -23.87
CA ASP A 408 -9.03 -12.64 -25.34
C ASP A 408 -9.33 -11.26 -25.93
N ASP A 409 -10.35 -10.57 -25.41
CA ASP A 409 -10.62 -9.16 -25.77
C ASP A 409 -9.39 -8.28 -25.44
N ALA A 410 -8.78 -8.49 -24.28
CA ALA A 410 -7.62 -7.72 -23.85
C ALA A 410 -6.38 -7.95 -24.75
N ARG A 411 -6.14 -9.19 -25.20
CA ARG A 411 -5.07 -9.52 -26.15
C ARG A 411 -5.33 -8.89 -27.52
N ALA A 412 -6.57 -8.97 -28.03
CA ALA A 412 -6.93 -8.41 -29.34
C ALA A 412 -6.64 -6.91 -29.43
N LEU A 413 -6.84 -6.17 -28.32
CA LEU A 413 -6.61 -4.73 -28.25
C LEU A 413 -5.16 -4.34 -27.95
N SER A 414 -4.45 -5.14 -27.16
CA SER A 414 -3.13 -4.78 -26.61
C SER A 414 -1.95 -5.04 -27.55
N ARG A 415 -2.08 -5.93 -28.54
CA ARG A 415 -0.97 -6.27 -29.44
C ARG A 415 -0.55 -5.08 -30.31
N ALA A 416 0.75 -4.98 -30.58
CA ALA A 416 1.30 -4.02 -31.52
C ALA A 416 0.85 -4.32 -32.96
N GLU A 417 0.88 -5.60 -33.35
CA GLU A 417 0.28 -6.09 -34.59
C GLU A 417 -1.15 -6.54 -34.32
N LYS A 418 -2.12 -5.71 -34.72
CA LYS A 418 -3.55 -5.95 -34.50
C LYS A 418 -4.18 -6.63 -35.70
N ASP A 419 -5.23 -7.40 -35.44
CA ASP A 419 -6.08 -7.94 -36.51
C ASP A 419 -6.67 -6.80 -37.35
N LYS A 420 -6.91 -7.09 -38.63
CA LYS A 420 -7.36 -6.11 -39.63
C LYS A 420 -8.62 -5.36 -39.19
N ASP A 421 -9.56 -6.07 -38.58
CA ASP A 421 -10.83 -5.48 -38.13
C ASP A 421 -10.61 -4.51 -36.97
N VAL A 422 -9.75 -4.86 -36.00
CA VAL A 422 -9.36 -3.98 -34.89
C VAL A 422 -8.64 -2.75 -35.41
N GLN A 423 -7.62 -2.92 -36.26
CA GLN A 423 -6.86 -1.79 -36.80
C GLN A 423 -7.75 -0.85 -37.61
N SER A 424 -8.61 -1.39 -38.48
CA SER A 424 -9.53 -0.56 -39.26
C SER A 424 -10.52 0.20 -38.37
N THR A 425 -11.00 -0.42 -37.29
CA THR A 425 -11.90 0.24 -36.33
C THR A 425 -11.21 1.43 -35.67
N LEU A 426 -9.95 1.27 -35.26
CA LEU A 426 -9.16 2.34 -34.65
C LEU A 426 -8.97 3.53 -35.60
N ASP A 427 -8.67 3.24 -36.88
CA ASP A 427 -8.48 4.26 -37.91
C ASP A 427 -9.79 4.97 -38.27
N ASP A 428 -10.89 4.21 -38.35
CA ASP A 428 -12.22 4.71 -38.65
C ASP A 428 -12.71 5.67 -37.55
N PHE A 429 -12.57 5.28 -36.28
CA PHE A 429 -12.94 6.12 -35.14
C PHE A 429 -12.04 7.35 -35.04
N LYS A 430 -10.73 7.20 -35.25
CA LYS A 430 -9.80 8.33 -35.25
C LYS A 430 -10.20 9.40 -36.27
N SER A 431 -10.58 8.98 -37.48
CA SER A 431 -11.04 9.89 -38.53
C SER A 431 -12.31 10.65 -38.10
N VAL A 432 -13.23 9.97 -37.42
CA VAL A 432 -14.43 10.60 -36.86
C VAL A 432 -14.06 11.61 -35.77
N ALA A 433 -13.16 11.23 -34.85
CA ALA A 433 -12.73 12.10 -33.77
C ALA A 433 -12.03 13.37 -34.27
N GLU A 434 -11.22 13.28 -35.33
CA GLU A 434 -10.59 14.43 -35.99
C GLU A 434 -11.64 15.39 -36.56
N VAL A 435 -12.64 14.88 -37.30
CA VAL A 435 -13.72 15.70 -37.87
C VAL A 435 -14.52 16.42 -36.78
N ILE A 436 -14.88 15.72 -35.71
CA ILE A 436 -15.64 16.32 -34.59
C ILE A 436 -14.78 17.38 -33.87
N THR A 437 -13.48 17.12 -33.69
CA THR A 437 -12.57 18.08 -33.05
C THR A 437 -12.41 19.35 -33.89
N GLU A 438 -12.40 19.25 -35.22
CA GLU A 438 -12.26 20.40 -36.13
C GLU A 438 -13.56 21.21 -36.29
N GLN A 439 -14.71 20.55 -36.36
CA GLN A 439 -16.00 21.17 -36.67
C GLN A 439 -16.89 21.40 -35.43
N GLY A 440 -16.42 20.96 -34.26
CA GLY A 440 -17.15 20.97 -33.00
C GLY A 440 -18.39 20.07 -33.02
N ASP A 441 -19.25 20.24 -32.01
CA ASP A 441 -20.42 19.40 -31.77
C ASP A 441 -21.40 19.36 -32.96
N THR A 442 -21.37 20.35 -33.86
CA THR A 442 -22.22 20.35 -35.06
C THR A 442 -21.96 19.16 -36.00
N ALA A 443 -20.73 18.63 -36.01
CA ALA A 443 -20.38 17.45 -36.80
C ALA A 443 -21.09 16.18 -36.33
N LEU A 444 -21.54 16.12 -35.07
CA LEU A 444 -22.31 14.99 -34.55
C LEU A 444 -23.67 14.83 -35.25
N ASN A 445 -24.21 15.90 -35.83
CA ASN A 445 -25.45 15.87 -36.62
C ASN A 445 -25.24 15.41 -38.08
N ASN A 446 -23.99 15.19 -38.50
CA ASN A 446 -23.69 14.74 -39.85
C ASN A 446 -24.00 13.24 -39.99
N SER A 447 -24.87 12.87 -40.94
CA SER A 447 -25.28 11.47 -41.16
C SER A 447 -24.09 10.55 -41.43
N ARG A 448 -23.06 11.05 -42.13
CA ARG A 448 -21.86 10.25 -42.43
C ARG A 448 -21.01 9.98 -41.20
N VAL A 449 -20.98 10.90 -40.23
CA VAL A 449 -20.31 10.68 -38.94
C VAL A 449 -21.05 9.62 -38.14
N GLN A 450 -22.39 9.68 -38.11
CA GLN A 450 -23.23 8.69 -37.44
C GLN A 450 -23.09 7.30 -38.07
N GLU A 451 -23.21 7.18 -39.40
CA GLU A 451 -23.00 5.94 -40.15
C GLU A 451 -21.62 5.33 -39.84
N ARG A 452 -20.58 6.17 -39.75
CA ARG A 452 -19.22 5.70 -39.46
C ARG A 452 -19.07 5.19 -38.02
N LEU A 453 -19.69 5.84 -37.05
CA LEU A 453 -19.74 5.36 -35.66
C LEU A 453 -20.51 4.03 -35.56
N GLU A 454 -21.60 3.87 -36.31
CA GLU A 454 -22.35 2.62 -36.39
C GLU A 454 -21.53 1.49 -37.03
N GLU A 455 -20.76 1.79 -38.08
CA GLU A 455 -19.81 0.84 -38.68
C GLU A 455 -18.72 0.40 -37.69
N VAL A 456 -18.18 1.35 -36.91
CA VAL A 456 -17.22 1.07 -35.83
C VAL A 456 -17.82 0.08 -34.83
N LEU A 457 -19.05 0.32 -34.35
CA LEU A 457 -19.72 -0.59 -33.41
C LEU A 457 -20.10 -1.94 -34.03
N LYS A 458 -20.43 -1.98 -35.32
CA LYS A 458 -20.71 -3.23 -36.02
C LYS A 458 -19.47 -4.12 -36.08
N LYS A 459 -18.29 -3.53 -36.28
CA LYS A 459 -17.00 -4.25 -36.26
C LYS A 459 -16.59 -4.63 -34.84
N MET A 460 -16.69 -3.68 -33.91
CA MET A 460 -16.26 -3.83 -32.52
C MET A 460 -17.38 -3.34 -31.57
N PRO A 461 -18.34 -4.20 -31.21
CA PRO A 461 -19.45 -3.84 -30.33
C PRO A 461 -19.02 -3.39 -28.93
N ASN A 462 -17.81 -3.73 -28.51
CA ASN A 462 -17.21 -3.33 -27.25
C ASN A 462 -16.53 -1.94 -27.31
N HIS A 463 -16.62 -1.20 -28.42
CA HIS A 463 -16.06 0.15 -28.53
C HIS A 463 -16.94 1.19 -27.82
N ILE A 464 -16.76 1.33 -26.51
CA ILE A 464 -17.65 2.14 -25.66
C ILE A 464 -17.61 3.65 -25.99
N SER A 465 -16.49 4.22 -26.45
CA SER A 465 -16.50 5.65 -26.85
C SER A 465 -17.47 5.92 -28.01
N ALA A 466 -17.52 5.04 -29.01
CA ALA A 466 -18.42 5.18 -30.16
C ALA A 466 -19.89 5.00 -29.75
N GLN A 467 -20.15 4.03 -28.86
CA GLN A 467 -21.48 3.80 -28.29
C GLN A 467 -21.96 5.04 -27.54
N LEU A 468 -21.14 5.60 -26.65
CA LEU A 468 -21.50 6.78 -25.86
C LEU A 468 -21.70 8.03 -26.72
N LEU A 469 -20.91 8.21 -27.79
CA LEU A 469 -21.13 9.31 -28.74
C LEU A 469 -22.47 9.16 -29.48
N LEU A 470 -22.83 7.95 -29.92
CA LEU A 470 -24.13 7.70 -30.55
C LEU A 470 -25.30 7.85 -29.55
N ASP A 471 -25.12 7.41 -28.31
CA ASP A 471 -26.13 7.62 -27.27
C ASP A 471 -26.33 9.10 -26.96
N HIS A 472 -25.24 9.88 -26.96
CA HIS A 472 -25.31 11.34 -26.84
C HIS A 472 -26.07 11.97 -28.01
N ILE A 473 -25.75 11.59 -29.25
CA ILE A 473 -26.42 12.06 -30.47
C ILE A 473 -27.93 11.77 -30.42
N HIS A 474 -28.30 10.58 -29.95
CA HIS A 474 -29.69 10.14 -29.89
C HIS A 474 -30.45 10.63 -28.65
N GLY A 475 -29.85 11.44 -27.78
CA GLY A 475 -30.48 11.89 -26.54
C GLY A 475 -30.74 10.77 -25.54
N LYS A 476 -29.94 9.69 -25.58
CA LYS A 476 -29.98 8.52 -24.70
C LYS A 476 -28.86 8.50 -23.66
N ALA A 477 -27.90 9.42 -23.75
CA ALA A 477 -26.83 9.56 -22.76
C ALA A 477 -27.40 9.78 -21.36
N LEU A 478 -26.81 9.15 -20.35
CA LEU A 478 -27.24 9.36 -18.97
C LEU A 478 -26.79 10.75 -18.51
N GLU A 479 -27.68 11.46 -17.82
CA GLU A 479 -27.41 12.79 -17.25
C GLU A 479 -26.78 12.71 -15.85
N GLN A 480 -26.92 11.56 -15.20
CA GLN A 480 -26.39 11.30 -13.87
C GLN A 480 -25.18 10.36 -13.91
N LEU A 481 -24.30 10.54 -12.94
CA LEU A 481 -23.18 9.67 -12.63
C LEU A 481 -23.69 8.28 -12.22
N SER A 482 -22.88 7.27 -12.51
CA SER A 482 -23.03 5.92 -11.99
C SER A 482 -22.98 5.91 -10.46
N VAL A 483 -23.37 4.80 -9.84
CA VAL A 483 -23.28 4.61 -8.38
C VAL A 483 -21.82 4.68 -7.94
N GLY A 484 -20.93 3.98 -8.68
CA GLY A 484 -19.49 4.02 -8.44
C GLY A 484 -18.88 5.40 -8.65
N GLY A 485 -19.28 6.09 -9.72
CA GLY A 485 -18.84 7.44 -10.06
C GLY A 485 -19.24 8.47 -9.02
N SER A 486 -20.50 8.43 -8.59
CA SER A 486 -21.04 9.29 -7.53
C SER A 486 -20.24 9.16 -6.23
N PHE A 487 -20.01 7.93 -5.77
CA PHE A 487 -19.18 7.70 -4.58
C PHE A 487 -17.75 8.24 -4.77
N HIS A 488 -17.10 7.91 -5.89
CA HIS A 488 -15.72 8.25 -6.15
C HIS A 488 -15.51 9.76 -6.28
N GLU A 489 -16.37 10.47 -7.00
CA GLU A 489 -16.25 11.92 -7.20
C GLU A 489 -16.52 12.69 -5.90
N ILE A 490 -17.51 12.29 -5.10
CA ILE A 490 -17.74 12.90 -3.78
C ILE A 490 -16.55 12.67 -2.85
N ASP A 491 -16.07 11.42 -2.76
CA ASP A 491 -14.95 11.08 -1.89
C ASP A 491 -13.65 11.76 -2.32
N SER A 492 -13.35 11.77 -3.63
CA SER A 492 -12.14 12.38 -4.15
C SER A 492 -12.10 13.88 -3.89
N ARG A 493 -13.19 14.60 -4.19
CA ARG A 493 -13.28 16.06 -4.00
C ARG A 493 -13.24 16.46 -2.52
N ALA A 494 -13.82 15.65 -1.63
CA ALA A 494 -13.85 15.92 -0.19
C ALA A 494 -12.69 15.28 0.62
N SER A 495 -11.84 14.46 -0.01
CA SER A 495 -10.82 13.61 0.64
C SER A 495 -9.86 14.38 1.56
N GLY A 496 -9.38 15.54 1.12
CA GLY A 496 -8.49 16.40 1.92
C GLY A 496 -9.16 16.88 3.21
N VAL A 497 -10.42 17.30 3.12
CA VAL A 497 -11.25 17.70 4.25
C VAL A 497 -11.52 16.51 5.18
N PHE A 498 -11.94 15.37 4.63
CA PHE A 498 -12.20 14.16 5.40
C PHE A 498 -10.98 13.71 6.19
N SER A 499 -9.81 13.69 5.55
CA SER A 499 -8.55 13.32 6.18
C SER A 499 -8.16 14.26 7.34
N ARG A 500 -8.45 15.56 7.23
CA ARG A 500 -8.24 16.53 8.31
C ARG A 500 -9.18 16.28 9.48
N VAL A 501 -10.47 16.09 9.22
CA VAL A 501 -11.47 15.80 10.26
C VAL A 501 -11.17 14.48 10.96
N GLN A 502 -10.81 13.43 10.21
CA GLN A 502 -10.44 12.15 10.79
C GLN A 502 -9.21 12.26 11.70
N ARG A 503 -8.17 13.02 11.31
CA ARG A 503 -7.01 13.29 12.18
C ARG A 503 -7.41 14.06 13.45
N MET A 504 -8.35 15.00 13.35
CA MET A 504 -8.90 15.67 14.52
C MET A 504 -9.62 14.69 15.45
N MET A 505 -10.42 13.75 14.93
CA MET A 505 -11.10 12.74 15.75
C MET A 505 -10.10 11.94 16.61
N PHE A 506 -8.90 11.67 16.09
CA PHE A 506 -7.84 10.97 16.82
C PHE A 506 -7.10 11.85 17.82
N ARG A 507 -6.86 13.13 17.49
CA ARG A 507 -6.04 14.04 18.32
C ARG A 507 -6.84 14.87 19.33
N GLU A 508 -8.18 14.82 19.24
CA GLU A 508 -9.12 15.70 19.95
C GLU A 508 -8.83 17.21 19.82
N LYS A 509 -8.01 17.58 18.84
CA LYS A 509 -7.62 18.96 18.52
C LYS A 509 -7.78 19.16 17.02
N PHE A 510 -8.42 20.26 16.63
CA PHE A 510 -8.48 20.70 15.25
C PHE A 510 -7.51 21.86 15.08
N SER A 511 -6.44 21.67 14.32
CA SER A 511 -5.55 22.77 13.95
C SER A 511 -6.25 23.62 12.90
N GLU A 512 -7.03 24.60 13.33
CA GLU A 512 -7.58 25.60 12.43
C GLU A 512 -6.46 26.48 11.87
N GLY A 513 -6.54 26.82 10.58
CA GLY A 513 -5.62 27.73 9.91
C GLY A 513 -6.15 28.12 8.54
N ALA A 514 -5.65 29.23 7.98
CA ALA A 514 -6.08 29.74 6.67
C ALA A 514 -6.02 28.67 5.57
N ALA A 515 -5.02 27.78 5.61
CA ALA A 515 -4.89 26.65 4.68
C ALA A 515 -6.04 25.64 4.79
N ALA A 516 -6.54 25.34 6.00
CA ALA A 516 -7.65 24.40 6.18
C ALA A 516 -8.98 24.98 5.66
N ARG A 517 -9.18 26.29 5.80
CA ARG A 517 -10.36 26.99 5.27
C ARG A 517 -10.30 27.07 3.74
N ALA A 518 -9.14 27.39 3.17
CA ALA A 518 -8.94 27.41 1.72
C ALA A 518 -9.16 26.03 1.08
N ASP A 519 -8.58 24.97 1.65
CA ASP A 519 -8.81 23.58 1.18
C ASP A 519 -10.29 23.20 1.21
N ALA A 520 -11.03 23.65 2.24
CA ALA A 520 -12.45 23.38 2.39
C ALA A 520 -13.31 24.18 1.40
N GLU A 521 -12.95 25.44 1.14
CA GLU A 521 -13.59 26.28 0.11
C GLU A 521 -13.41 25.64 -1.28
N ASP A 522 -12.19 25.22 -1.62
CA ASP A 522 -11.89 24.56 -2.89
C ASP A 522 -12.66 23.25 -3.04
N ALA A 523 -12.67 22.41 -2.00
CA ALA A 523 -13.46 21.18 -1.99
C ALA A 523 -14.96 21.44 -2.15
N ARG A 524 -15.50 22.51 -1.53
CA ARG A 524 -16.90 22.88 -1.68
C ARG A 524 -17.23 23.35 -3.10
N LYS A 525 -16.36 24.16 -3.72
CA LYS A 525 -16.52 24.60 -5.12
C LYS A 525 -16.52 23.41 -6.06
N GLU A 526 -15.59 22.48 -5.88
CA GLU A 526 -15.55 21.25 -6.67
C GLU A 526 -16.81 20.41 -6.43
N LEU A 527 -17.29 20.23 -5.19
CA LEU A 527 -18.52 19.48 -4.94
C LEU A 527 -19.75 20.11 -5.59
N ALA A 528 -19.81 21.45 -5.70
CA ALA A 528 -20.92 22.14 -6.34
C ALA A 528 -21.03 21.86 -7.86
N GLU A 529 -19.93 21.51 -8.54
CA GLU A 529 -19.98 21.11 -9.95
C GLU A 529 -20.70 19.76 -10.17
N LEU A 530 -20.93 18.99 -9.09
CA LEU A 530 -21.68 17.75 -9.13
C LEU A 530 -23.19 17.95 -8.92
N ASP A 531 -23.65 19.17 -8.63
CA ASP A 531 -25.05 19.45 -8.37
C ASP A 531 -25.95 19.01 -9.54
N GLY A 532 -26.94 18.17 -9.25
CA GLY A 532 -27.85 17.60 -10.25
C GLY A 532 -27.27 16.47 -11.10
N LYS A 533 -25.97 16.16 -10.96
CA LYS A 533 -25.29 15.07 -11.67
C LYS A 533 -25.14 13.81 -10.84
N VAL A 534 -25.23 13.91 -9.51
CA VAL A 534 -25.04 12.76 -8.61
C VAL A 534 -26.23 11.78 -8.74
N HIS A 535 -25.94 10.48 -8.65
CA HIS A 535 -26.97 9.45 -8.58
C HIS A 535 -27.88 9.66 -7.36
N GLU A 536 -29.20 9.45 -7.49
CA GLU A 536 -30.19 9.73 -6.43
C GLU A 536 -29.84 9.16 -5.05
N LYS A 537 -29.32 7.91 -5.00
CA LYS A 537 -28.87 7.24 -3.77
C LYS A 537 -27.74 7.98 -3.02
N PHE A 538 -26.99 8.86 -3.68
CA PHE A 538 -25.82 9.58 -3.14
C PHE A 538 -26.09 11.05 -2.85
N GLU A 539 -27.28 11.57 -3.13
CA GLU A 539 -27.69 12.95 -2.84
C GLU A 539 -27.47 13.35 -1.37
N ASP A 540 -27.88 12.48 -0.44
CA ASP A 540 -27.70 12.72 1.00
C ASP A 540 -26.21 12.73 1.38
N TYR A 541 -25.41 11.91 0.72
CA TYR A 541 -23.97 11.84 0.95
C TYR A 541 -23.26 13.09 0.44
N HIS A 542 -23.58 13.52 -0.78
CA HIS A 542 -23.07 14.74 -1.41
C HIS A 542 -23.43 15.98 -0.57
N LYS A 543 -24.68 16.10 -0.12
CA LYS A 543 -25.12 17.19 0.77
C LYS A 543 -24.37 17.18 2.09
N ALA A 544 -24.19 16.01 2.70
CA ALA A 544 -23.46 15.89 3.96
C ALA A 544 -21.97 16.25 3.82
N ALA A 545 -21.32 15.84 2.72
CA ALA A 545 -19.94 16.20 2.41
C ALA A 545 -19.77 17.72 2.19
N THR A 546 -20.68 18.31 1.41
CA THR A 546 -20.71 19.76 1.13
C THR A 546 -20.92 20.57 2.41
N ASP A 547 -21.84 20.14 3.27
CA ASP A 547 -22.11 20.76 4.57
C ASP A 547 -20.91 20.69 5.54
N LEU A 548 -20.17 19.59 5.53
CA LEU A 548 -18.92 19.48 6.30
C LEU A 548 -17.85 20.46 5.79
N CYS A 549 -17.66 20.55 4.46
CA CYS A 549 -16.71 21.49 3.86
C CYS A 549 -17.07 22.93 4.21
N LYS A 550 -18.34 23.30 4.06
CA LYS A 550 -18.86 24.63 4.43
C LYS A 550 -18.59 24.98 5.90
N THR A 551 -18.78 24.03 6.81
CA THR A 551 -18.53 24.26 8.24
C THR A 551 -17.07 24.61 8.51
N ILE A 552 -16.13 23.95 7.82
CA ILE A 552 -14.69 24.21 7.99
C ILE A 552 -14.28 25.53 7.32
N GLU A 553 -14.86 25.85 6.16
CA GLU A 553 -14.68 27.13 5.45
C GLU A 553 -15.12 28.32 6.33
N GLU A 554 -16.29 28.22 6.98
CA GLU A 554 -16.82 29.24 7.89
C GLU A 554 -15.97 29.40 9.17
N GLY A 555 -15.26 28.35 9.58
CA GLY A 555 -14.37 28.35 10.74
C GLY A 555 -15.08 28.42 12.09
N ILE A 556 -14.32 28.70 13.15
CA ILE A 556 -14.86 28.83 14.51
C ILE A 556 -15.68 30.13 14.65
N GLN A 557 -16.98 30.00 14.93
CA GLN A 557 -17.90 31.12 15.20
C GLN A 557 -18.27 31.20 16.68
N ASP A 558 -18.86 30.13 17.24
CA ASP A 558 -19.42 30.10 18.60
C ASP A 558 -18.48 29.51 19.67
N GLY A 559 -17.18 29.41 19.37
CA GLY A 559 -16.17 28.80 20.24
C GLY A 559 -15.68 27.42 19.76
N GLU A 560 -14.46 27.06 20.18
CA GLU A 560 -13.78 25.85 19.69
C GLU A 560 -14.53 24.56 20.07
N LYS A 561 -15.15 24.53 21.25
CA LYS A 561 -15.86 23.34 21.74
C LYS A 561 -17.13 23.07 20.92
N GLU A 562 -17.89 24.11 20.60
CA GLU A 562 -19.09 24.11 19.79
C GLU A 562 -18.75 23.69 18.35
N PHE A 563 -17.67 24.25 17.80
CA PHE A 563 -17.14 23.89 16.49
C PHE A 563 -16.72 22.42 16.41
N LEU A 564 -15.94 21.93 17.36
CA LEU A 564 -15.54 20.51 17.44
C LEU A 564 -16.75 19.59 17.57
N LYS A 565 -17.77 19.99 18.34
CA LYS A 565 -19.03 19.24 18.46
C LYS A 565 -19.78 19.18 17.12
N ALA A 566 -19.84 20.28 16.38
CA ALA A 566 -20.44 20.34 15.06
C ALA A 566 -19.71 19.42 14.07
N LEU A 567 -18.37 19.48 14.02
CA LEU A 567 -17.57 18.58 13.18
C LEU A 567 -17.76 17.11 13.53
N LYS A 568 -17.73 16.76 14.83
CA LYS A 568 -18.00 15.39 15.31
C LYS A 568 -19.37 14.90 14.85
N SER A 569 -20.40 15.75 14.97
CA SER A 569 -21.77 15.41 14.56
C SER A 569 -21.91 15.20 13.04
N LYS A 570 -21.37 16.12 12.23
CA LYS A 570 -21.40 16.03 10.76
C LYS A 570 -20.59 14.83 10.26
N TRP A 571 -19.44 14.56 10.86
CA TRP A 571 -18.63 13.38 10.56
C TRP A 571 -19.36 12.07 10.89
N ALA A 572 -20.07 12.02 12.03
CA ALA A 572 -20.88 10.86 12.40
C ALA A 572 -22.04 10.64 11.40
N LYS A 573 -22.67 11.72 10.90
CA LYS A 573 -23.68 11.65 9.85
C LYS A 573 -23.09 11.07 8.55
N ILE A 574 -21.97 11.59 8.08
CA ILE A 574 -21.26 11.07 6.90
C ILE A 574 -20.91 9.59 7.08
N SER A 575 -20.34 9.22 8.24
CA SER A 575 -19.95 7.84 8.55
C SER A 575 -21.16 6.89 8.54
N SER A 576 -22.31 7.34 9.05
CA SER A 576 -23.56 6.59 9.04
C SER A 576 -24.10 6.39 7.62
N ILE A 577 -24.09 7.44 6.79
CA ILE A 577 -24.50 7.36 5.38
C ILE A 577 -23.58 6.40 4.61
N ARG A 578 -22.26 6.54 4.76
CA ARG A 578 -21.28 5.65 4.16
C ARG A 578 -21.49 4.19 4.55
N LYS A 579 -21.76 3.94 5.84
CA LYS A 579 -22.06 2.60 6.32
C LYS A 579 -23.30 2.03 5.63
N LYS A 580 -24.39 2.79 5.54
CA LYS A 580 -25.61 2.36 4.84
C LYS A 580 -25.37 2.06 3.36
N LEU A 581 -24.65 2.94 2.67
CA LEU A 581 -24.31 2.75 1.25
C LEU A 581 -23.43 1.53 1.03
N ARG A 582 -22.50 1.25 1.94
CA ARG A 582 -21.63 0.07 1.88
C ARG A 582 -22.39 -1.23 2.17
N ASP A 583 -23.37 -1.18 3.07
CA ASP A 583 -24.14 -2.36 3.46
C ASP A 583 -25.26 -2.66 2.43
N ASP A 584 -25.47 -1.80 1.43
CA ASP A 584 -26.34 -2.04 0.26
C ASP A 584 -25.60 -2.94 -0.77
N PRO A 585 -26.10 -4.17 -1.04
CA PRO A 585 -25.42 -5.11 -1.93
C PRO A 585 -25.22 -4.61 -3.37
N GLU A 586 -26.19 -3.87 -3.92
CA GLU A 586 -26.13 -3.37 -5.30
C GLU A 586 -25.05 -2.30 -5.43
N ILE A 587 -24.97 -1.41 -4.43
CA ILE A 587 -23.92 -0.40 -4.35
C ILE A 587 -22.56 -1.05 -4.08
N PHE A 588 -22.52 -2.04 -3.20
CA PHE A 588 -21.29 -2.71 -2.83
C PHE A 588 -20.66 -3.46 -4.01
N GLU A 589 -21.47 -4.17 -4.81
CA GLU A 589 -21.03 -4.79 -6.06
C GLU A 589 -20.49 -3.74 -7.04
N GLU A 590 -21.22 -2.65 -7.30
CA GLU A 590 -20.77 -1.66 -8.29
C GLU A 590 -19.50 -0.88 -7.86
N ILE A 591 -19.32 -0.60 -6.55
CA ILE A 591 -18.13 0.11 -6.04
C ILE A 591 -16.90 -0.81 -5.98
N ARG A 592 -17.06 -2.09 -5.61
CA ARG A 592 -15.91 -3.03 -5.57
C ARG A 592 -15.52 -3.55 -6.95
N GLY A 593 -16.48 -3.59 -7.86
CA GLY A 593 -16.37 -4.29 -9.13
C GLY A 593 -16.61 -5.77 -8.98
#